data_AF-A0A8T4PZ28-F1
#
_entry.id   AF-A0A8T4PZ28-F1
#
_cell.length_a   1.000
_cell.length_b   1.000
_cell.length_c   1.000
_cell.angle_alpha   90.00
_cell.angle_beta   90.00
_cell.angle_gamma   90.00
#
_symmetry.space_group_name_H-M   'P 1'
#
loop_
_entity.id
_entity.type
_entity.pdbx_description
1 polymer ?
#
loop_
_entity_poly.entity_id
_entity_poly.type
_entity_poly.pdbx_seq_one_letter_code
_entity_poly.pdbx_strand_id
1 'polypeptide(L)'
;MNFSKVSSRVFAVSILLVFVMFLTVATEADPVMTFLAFLPSFINISTAILILDREIEEDFFVWTVPVITALFFLIIYDIHIFPAIDNLDISFLALLNIIISYVLIFIIYMGNVIRKPVIKKQMTKEDITKAIRSLEGDCKGINFAIGRVYTRKNGGTKLGRQELIIEKMLYNALSDALVQGDKVKILDMVNKLHTKLKRLELRERDIFGKSDLQNIKRDPEGNDKIIDVLIMNDSDPVHDYYTGAMQTCEEIIENINKI
;
A
#
# COMPACT_ATOMS: atom_id res chain seq x y z
N MET A 1 -4.89 3.11 -4.48
CA MET A 1 -5.32 3.10 -3.06
C MET A 1 -6.68 2.43 -2.96
N ASN A 2 -6.83 1.41 -2.10
CA ASN A 2 -8.02 0.54 -2.08
C ASN A 2 -9.19 1.19 -1.34
N PHE A 3 -10.14 1.78 -2.09
CA PHE A 3 -11.31 2.50 -1.57
C PHE A 3 -12.11 1.71 -0.51
N SER A 4 -12.20 0.38 -0.67
CA SER A 4 -12.91 -0.49 0.27
C SER A 4 -12.24 -0.65 1.65
N LYS A 5 -10.90 -0.71 1.72
CA LYS A 5 -10.17 -0.79 3.01
C LYS A 5 -10.36 0.50 3.81
N VAL A 6 -10.26 1.64 3.12
CA VAL A 6 -10.46 2.96 3.74
C VAL A 6 -11.92 3.10 4.20
N SER A 7 -12.88 2.63 3.39
CA SER A 7 -14.30 2.70 3.71
C SER A 7 -14.68 1.92 4.98
N SER A 8 -14.24 0.66 5.14
CA SER A 8 -14.59 -0.13 6.35
C SER A 8 -14.00 0.47 7.64
N ARG A 9 -12.79 1.05 7.57
CA ARG A 9 -12.13 1.69 8.70
C ARG A 9 -12.81 2.99 9.10
N VAL A 10 -13.08 3.85 8.11
CA VAL A 10 -13.82 5.11 8.31
C VAL A 10 -15.20 4.80 8.88
N PHE A 11 -15.86 3.77 8.37
CA PHE A 11 -17.16 3.33 8.86
C PHE A 11 -17.11 2.87 10.33
N ALA A 12 -16.14 2.03 10.70
CA ALA A 12 -15.99 1.56 12.08
C ALA A 12 -15.71 2.70 13.07
N VAL A 13 -14.81 3.64 12.73
CA VAL A 13 -14.53 4.82 13.55
C VAL A 13 -15.77 5.73 13.65
N SER A 14 -16.50 5.91 12.55
CA SER A 14 -17.73 6.71 12.55
C SER A 14 -18.82 6.09 13.41
N ILE A 15 -18.99 4.76 13.39
CA ILE A 15 -19.93 4.06 14.27
C ILE A 15 -19.57 4.30 15.73
N LEU A 16 -18.30 4.17 16.11
CA LEU A 16 -17.87 4.40 17.49
C LEU A 16 -18.18 5.84 17.93
N LEU A 17 -17.86 6.83 17.09
CA LEU A 17 -18.14 8.24 17.39
C LEU A 17 -19.64 8.50 17.56
N VAL A 18 -20.47 7.99 16.65
CA VAL A 18 -21.93 8.11 16.74
C VAL A 18 -22.46 7.43 18.00
N PHE A 19 -21.93 6.26 18.34
CA PHE A 19 -22.32 5.52 19.54
C PHE A 19 -21.97 6.28 20.83
N VAL A 20 -20.76 6.84 20.91
CA VAL A 20 -20.32 7.65 22.05
C VAL A 20 -21.18 8.92 22.17
N MET A 21 -21.45 9.61 21.07
CA MET A 21 -22.34 10.79 21.07
C MET A 21 -23.76 10.43 21.51
N PHE A 22 -24.29 9.30 21.03
CA PHE A 22 -25.61 8.81 21.42
C PHE A 22 -25.66 8.54 22.93
N LEU A 23 -24.66 7.88 23.50
CA LEU A 23 -24.60 7.62 24.94
C LEU A 23 -24.52 8.91 25.76
N THR A 24 -23.70 9.87 25.34
CA THR A 24 -23.61 11.18 25.99
C THR A 24 -24.99 11.87 26.05
N VAL A 25 -25.73 11.88 24.95
CA VAL A 25 -27.07 12.49 24.90
C VAL A 25 -28.08 11.69 25.71
N ALA A 26 -28.08 10.35 25.61
CA ALA A 26 -29.06 9.49 26.26
C ALA A 26 -28.92 9.44 27.79
N THR A 27 -27.72 9.68 28.32
CA THR A 27 -27.42 9.64 29.75
C THR A 27 -27.26 11.02 30.39
N GLU A 28 -27.34 12.09 29.59
CA GLU A 28 -27.02 13.46 30.02
C GLU A 28 -25.64 13.59 30.69
N ALA A 29 -24.71 12.69 30.36
CA ALA A 29 -23.37 12.67 30.93
C ALA A 29 -22.49 13.76 30.32
N ASP A 30 -21.45 14.16 31.06
CA ASP A 30 -20.43 15.07 30.52
C ASP A 30 -19.73 14.45 29.29
N PRO A 31 -19.64 15.16 28.15
CA PRO A 31 -19.06 14.62 26.92
C PRO A 31 -17.60 14.17 27.06
N VAL A 32 -16.80 14.86 27.87
CA VAL A 32 -15.39 14.52 28.09
C VAL A 32 -15.30 13.22 28.88
N MET A 33 -16.16 13.06 29.89
CA MET A 33 -16.24 11.86 30.71
C MET A 33 -16.66 10.63 29.91
N THR A 34 -17.70 10.75 29.09
CA THR A 34 -18.11 9.67 28.19
C THR A 34 -16.99 9.33 27.21
N PHE A 35 -16.31 10.33 26.64
CA PHE A 35 -15.18 10.08 25.74
C PHE A 35 -14.03 9.32 26.44
N LEU A 36 -13.64 9.73 27.65
CA LEU A 36 -12.61 9.05 28.44
C LEU A 36 -13.00 7.61 28.78
N ALA A 37 -14.27 7.37 29.11
CA ALA A 37 -14.80 6.04 29.37
C ALA A 37 -14.70 5.09 28.16
N PHE A 38 -14.66 5.63 26.93
CA PHE A 38 -14.51 4.85 25.68
C PHE A 38 -13.13 4.92 25.04
N LEU A 39 -12.15 5.56 25.70
CA LEU A 39 -10.77 5.64 25.21
C LEU A 39 -10.14 4.26 24.92
N PRO A 40 -10.37 3.19 25.71
CA PRO A 40 -9.88 1.85 25.36
C PRO A 40 -10.38 1.37 24.00
N SER A 41 -11.65 1.59 23.66
CA SER A 41 -12.21 1.21 22.35
C SER A 41 -11.54 1.96 21.19
N PHE A 42 -11.24 3.26 21.36
CA PHE A 42 -10.48 4.01 20.34
C PHE A 42 -9.08 3.44 20.14
N ILE A 43 -8.36 3.16 21.23
CA ILE A 43 -7.02 2.56 21.18
C ILE A 43 -7.07 1.18 20.50
N ASN A 44 -8.08 0.36 20.81
CA ASN A 44 -8.27 -0.96 20.21
C ASN A 44 -8.46 -0.88 18.69
N ILE A 45 -9.33 0.02 18.23
CA ILE A 45 -9.57 0.20 16.79
C ILE A 45 -8.33 0.75 16.09
N SER A 46 -7.66 1.75 16.65
CA SER A 46 -6.43 2.30 16.07
C SER A 46 -5.34 1.23 15.97
N THR A 47 -5.17 0.41 17.02
CA THR A 47 -4.20 -0.68 17.04
C THR A 47 -4.55 -1.76 16.02
N ALA A 48 -5.82 -2.16 15.94
CA ALA A 48 -6.28 -3.14 14.96
C ALA A 48 -6.05 -2.64 13.52
N ILE A 49 -6.32 -1.36 13.23
CA ILE A 49 -6.05 -0.75 11.92
C ILE A 49 -4.55 -0.82 11.61
N LEU A 50 -3.68 -0.45 12.56
CA LEU A 50 -2.23 -0.47 12.37
C LEU A 50 -1.67 -1.88 12.15
N ILE A 51 -2.15 -2.88 12.89
CA ILE A 51 -1.74 -4.28 12.73
C ILE A 51 -2.18 -4.80 11.35
N LEU A 52 -3.44 -4.56 10.99
CA LEU A 52 -4.00 -4.98 9.69
C LEU A 52 -3.37 -4.24 8.50
N ASP A 53 -2.83 -3.03 8.69
CA ASP A 53 -2.09 -2.30 7.66
C ASP A 53 -0.67 -2.80 7.44
N ARG A 54 -0.06 -3.39 8.47
CA ARG A 54 1.29 -3.94 8.39
C ARG A 54 1.33 -5.37 7.85
N GLU A 55 0.17 -5.95 7.50
CA GLU A 55 0.04 -7.33 7.03
C GLU A 55 0.76 -8.31 7.97
N ILE A 56 0.73 -8.03 9.27
CA ILE A 56 1.27 -8.93 10.28
C ILE A 56 0.40 -10.17 10.27
N GLU A 57 0.99 -11.32 9.92
CA GLU A 57 0.29 -12.61 9.77
C GLU A 57 -0.32 -13.13 11.08
N GLU A 58 0.07 -12.55 12.21
CA GLU A 58 -0.38 -12.95 13.54
C GLU A 58 -1.71 -12.30 13.92
N ASP A 59 -2.80 -12.85 13.39
CA ASP A 59 -4.18 -12.49 13.74
C ASP A 59 -4.43 -12.49 15.26
N PHE A 60 -3.70 -13.32 16.00
CA PHE A 60 -3.79 -13.45 17.45
C PHE A 60 -3.68 -12.11 18.20
N PHE A 61 -2.81 -11.21 17.77
CA PHE A 61 -2.65 -9.90 18.44
C PHE A 61 -3.90 -9.03 18.31
N VAL A 62 -4.54 -9.02 17.14
CA VAL A 62 -5.74 -8.20 16.89
C VAL A 62 -6.87 -8.60 17.84
N TRP A 63 -7.00 -9.91 18.12
CA TRP A 63 -8.08 -10.43 18.95
C TRP A 63 -7.79 -10.38 20.46
N THR A 64 -6.55 -10.21 20.88
CA THR A 64 -6.18 -10.15 22.32
C THR A 64 -6.10 -8.73 22.87
N VAL A 65 -5.80 -7.75 22.02
CA VAL A 65 -5.68 -6.34 22.40
C VAL A 65 -6.90 -5.80 23.17
N PRO A 66 -8.17 -6.06 22.80
CA PRO A 66 -9.33 -5.57 23.56
C PRO A 66 -9.39 -6.02 25.02
N VAL A 67 -8.94 -7.24 25.31
CA VAL A 67 -8.92 -7.77 26.68
C VAL A 67 -7.80 -7.11 27.47
N ILE A 68 -6.62 -6.98 26.87
CA ILE A 68 -5.46 -6.35 27.50
C ILE A 68 -5.77 -4.89 27.85
N THR A 69 -6.34 -4.12 26.93
CA THR A 69 -6.67 -2.71 27.17
C THR A 69 -7.78 -2.54 28.21
N ALA A 70 -8.77 -3.44 28.25
CA ALA A 70 -9.78 -3.42 29.30
C ALA A 70 -9.20 -3.73 30.68
N LEU A 71 -8.25 -4.67 30.79
CA LEU A 71 -7.53 -4.92 32.05
C LEU A 71 -6.72 -3.69 32.49
N PHE A 72 -6.01 -3.03 31.57
CA PHE A 72 -5.33 -1.78 31.87
C PHE A 72 -6.29 -0.68 32.32
N PHE A 73 -7.47 -0.58 31.70
CA PHE A 73 -8.49 0.38 32.10
C PHE A 73 -8.97 0.14 33.54
N LEU A 74 -9.21 -1.12 33.93
CA LEU A 74 -9.56 -1.48 35.30
C LEU A 74 -8.44 -1.16 36.30
N ILE A 75 -7.19 -1.44 35.94
CA ILE A 75 -6.03 -1.12 36.80
C ILE A 75 -5.89 0.39 36.99
N ILE A 76 -6.00 1.18 35.92
CA ILE A 76 -5.92 2.64 35.96
C ILE A 76 -7.00 3.24 36.86
N TYR A 77 -8.19 2.64 36.85
CA TYR A 77 -9.28 3.03 37.74
C TYR A 77 -8.97 2.72 39.21
N ASP A 78 -8.50 1.51 39.52
CA ASP A 78 -8.20 1.06 40.89
C ASP A 78 -7.15 1.95 41.58
N ILE A 79 -6.25 2.55 40.82
CA ILE A 79 -5.23 3.48 41.33
C ILE A 79 -5.67 4.95 41.35
N HIS A 80 -6.95 5.24 41.09
CA HIS A 80 -7.57 6.57 41.13
C HIS A 80 -6.82 7.66 40.34
N ILE A 81 -6.19 7.32 39.20
CA ILE A 81 -5.51 8.32 38.35
C ILE A 81 -6.49 9.38 37.84
N PHE A 82 -7.76 9.01 37.62
CA PHE A 82 -8.79 9.89 37.09
C PHE A 82 -9.97 9.99 38.08
N PRO A 83 -9.94 10.91 39.05
CA PRO A 83 -11.02 11.05 40.04
C PRO A 83 -12.39 11.33 39.42
N ALA A 84 -12.39 11.89 38.21
CA ALA A 84 -13.63 12.22 37.53
C ALA A 84 -14.48 10.97 37.23
N ILE A 85 -13.87 9.78 37.03
CA ILE A 85 -14.60 8.54 36.69
C ILE A 85 -15.09 7.75 37.90
N ASP A 86 -14.86 8.22 39.13
CA ASP A 86 -15.18 7.51 40.38
C ASP A 86 -16.69 7.20 40.56
N ASN A 87 -17.57 7.94 39.87
CA ASN A 87 -19.02 7.74 39.93
C ASN A 87 -19.58 6.82 38.83
N LEU A 88 -18.72 6.26 37.97
CA LEU A 88 -19.14 5.42 36.86
C LEU A 88 -19.11 3.95 37.25
N ASP A 89 -20.01 3.15 36.69
CA ASP A 89 -19.89 1.68 36.76
C ASP A 89 -18.78 1.22 35.81
N ILE A 90 -17.55 1.26 36.31
CA ILE A 90 -16.34 0.93 35.55
C ILE A 90 -16.34 -0.53 35.11
N SER A 91 -16.92 -1.43 35.89
CA SER A 91 -17.01 -2.85 35.52
C SER A 91 -17.90 -3.00 34.29
N PHE A 92 -19.04 -2.32 34.27
CA PHE A 92 -19.92 -2.29 33.11
C PHE A 92 -19.25 -1.61 31.90
N LEU A 93 -18.56 -0.48 32.11
CA LEU A 93 -17.86 0.22 31.02
C LEU A 93 -16.71 -0.60 30.43
N ALA A 94 -15.94 -1.32 31.24
CA ALA A 94 -14.89 -2.21 30.76
C ALA A 94 -15.48 -3.32 29.87
N LEU A 95 -16.56 -3.96 30.34
CA LEU A 95 -17.28 -4.97 29.56
C LEU A 95 -17.81 -4.39 28.24
N LEU A 96 -18.41 -3.21 28.29
CA LEU A 96 -18.97 -2.54 27.12
C LEU A 96 -17.87 -2.19 26.09
N ASN A 97 -16.70 -1.72 26.55
CA ASN A 97 -15.54 -1.47 25.69
C ASN A 97 -15.04 -2.75 25.01
N ILE A 98 -14.99 -3.87 25.72
CA ILE A 98 -14.61 -5.17 25.13
C ILE A 98 -15.58 -5.55 24.01
N ILE A 99 -16.88 -5.53 24.30
CA ILE A 99 -17.92 -5.94 23.35
C ILE A 99 -17.85 -5.07 22.08
N ILE A 100 -17.84 -3.75 22.24
CA ILE A 100 -17.81 -2.82 21.11
C ILE A 100 -16.52 -2.96 20.30
N SER A 101 -15.37 -3.11 20.98
CA SER A 101 -14.10 -3.31 20.30
C SER A 101 -14.13 -4.56 19.44
N TYR A 102 -14.65 -5.69 19.95
CA TYR A 102 -14.76 -6.92 19.15
C TYR A 102 -15.70 -6.78 17.97
N VAL A 103 -16.86 -6.14 18.14
CA VAL A 103 -17.81 -5.89 17.04
C VAL A 103 -17.14 -5.05 15.95
N LEU A 104 -16.44 -3.97 16.32
CA LEU A 104 -15.82 -3.07 15.36
C LEU A 104 -14.59 -3.70 14.69
N ILE A 105 -13.76 -4.42 15.43
CA ILE A 105 -12.66 -5.21 14.89
C ILE A 105 -13.19 -6.25 13.90
N PHE A 106 -14.28 -6.94 14.24
CA PHE A 106 -14.92 -7.90 13.33
C PHE A 106 -15.40 -7.23 12.04
N ILE A 107 -16.02 -6.05 12.11
CA ILE A 107 -16.43 -5.29 10.91
C ILE A 107 -15.21 -4.93 10.03
N ILE A 108 -14.13 -4.45 10.65
CA ILE A 108 -12.88 -4.11 9.93
C ILE A 108 -12.27 -5.38 9.29
N TYR A 109 -12.19 -6.47 10.06
CA TYR A 109 -11.66 -7.75 9.63
C TYR A 109 -12.48 -8.34 8.49
N MET A 110 -13.81 -8.38 8.59
CA MET A 110 -14.70 -8.82 7.52
C MET A 110 -14.60 -7.92 6.29
N GLY A 111 -14.43 -6.61 6.46
CA GLY A 111 -14.13 -5.70 5.35
C GLY A 111 -12.85 -6.07 4.61
N ASN A 112 -11.85 -6.61 5.32
CA ASN A 112 -10.62 -7.13 4.72
C ASN A 112 -10.79 -8.54 4.11
N VAL A 113 -11.58 -9.43 4.74
CA VAL A 113 -11.79 -10.83 4.31
C VAL A 113 -12.81 -10.99 3.18
N ILE A 114 -13.86 -10.15 3.11
CA ILE A 114 -14.87 -10.18 2.03
C ILE A 114 -14.25 -9.80 0.68
N ARG A 115 -12.99 -9.34 0.65
CA ARG A 115 -12.19 -9.50 -0.55
C ARG A 115 -12.11 -10.99 -0.87
N LYS A 116 -12.79 -11.40 -1.95
CA LYS A 116 -12.43 -12.63 -2.66
C LYS A 116 -10.90 -12.66 -2.66
N PRO A 117 -10.24 -13.73 -2.18
CA PRO A 117 -8.86 -13.92 -2.57
C PRO A 117 -8.88 -13.68 -4.07
N VAL A 118 -8.03 -12.80 -4.58
CA VAL A 118 -7.79 -12.80 -6.02
C VAL A 118 -7.32 -14.22 -6.23
N ILE A 119 -8.23 -15.11 -6.63
CA ILE A 119 -7.92 -16.48 -6.99
C ILE A 119 -6.99 -16.22 -8.14
N LYS A 120 -5.68 -16.27 -7.87
CA LYS A 120 -4.64 -15.94 -8.82
C LYS A 120 -4.85 -16.93 -9.93
N LYS A 121 -5.58 -16.49 -10.96
CA LYS A 121 -6.00 -17.35 -12.06
C LYS A 121 -4.70 -17.86 -12.63
N GLN A 122 -4.51 -19.18 -12.57
CA GLN A 122 -3.31 -19.78 -13.12
C GLN A 122 -3.25 -19.36 -14.59
N MET A 123 -2.19 -18.63 -14.94
CA MET A 123 -2.05 -18.10 -16.29
C MET A 123 -1.85 -19.26 -17.25
N THR A 124 -2.63 -19.29 -18.32
CA THR A 124 -2.35 -20.17 -19.45
C THR A 124 -1.11 -19.68 -20.21
N LYS A 125 -0.53 -20.52 -21.07
CA LYS A 125 0.60 -20.11 -21.92
C LYS A 125 0.22 -18.93 -22.82
N GLU A 126 -1.03 -18.91 -23.30
CA GLU A 126 -1.59 -17.81 -24.09
C GLU A 126 -1.70 -16.52 -23.26
N ASP A 127 -2.11 -16.62 -22.00
CA ASP A 127 -2.18 -15.46 -21.09
C ASP A 127 -0.79 -14.89 -20.85
N ILE A 128 0.24 -15.73 -20.60
CA ILE A 128 1.62 -15.27 -20.47
C ILE A 128 2.12 -14.60 -21.75
N THR A 129 1.80 -15.16 -22.91
CA THR A 129 2.19 -14.58 -24.19
C THR A 129 1.59 -13.18 -24.39
N LYS A 130 0.32 -13.00 -24.02
CA LYS A 130 -0.33 -11.68 -24.05
C LYS A 130 0.30 -10.72 -23.04
N ALA A 131 0.59 -11.19 -21.83
CA ALA A 131 1.23 -10.41 -20.79
C ALA A 131 2.61 -9.91 -21.22
N ILE A 132 3.45 -10.77 -21.81
CA ILE A 132 4.78 -10.38 -22.33
C ILE A 132 4.68 -9.32 -23.43
N ARG A 133 3.67 -9.41 -24.32
CA ARG A 133 3.44 -8.38 -25.35
C ARG A 133 3.00 -7.04 -24.74
N SER A 134 2.16 -7.08 -23.70
CA SER A 134 1.78 -5.88 -22.95
C SER A 134 3.01 -5.25 -22.29
N LEU A 135 3.80 -6.06 -21.59
CA LEU A 135 5.04 -5.65 -20.93
C LEU A 135 6.02 -4.99 -21.91
N GLU A 136 6.17 -5.56 -23.12
CA GLU A 136 6.99 -4.95 -24.18
C GLU A 136 6.47 -3.56 -24.58
N GLY A 137 5.15 -3.42 -24.77
CA GLY A 137 4.51 -2.15 -25.09
C GLY A 137 4.75 -1.09 -24.02
N ASP A 138 4.54 -1.46 -22.76
CA ASP A 138 4.73 -0.58 -21.61
C ASP A 138 6.20 -0.14 -21.46
N CYS A 139 7.15 -1.08 -21.59
CA CYS A 139 8.58 -0.77 -21.56
C CYS A 139 9.00 0.20 -22.68
N LYS A 140 8.41 0.06 -23.88
CA LYS A 140 8.64 1.02 -24.98
C LYS A 140 8.07 2.39 -24.64
N GLY A 141 6.86 2.47 -24.11
CA GLY A 141 6.25 3.73 -23.66
C GLY A 141 7.12 4.47 -22.64
N ILE A 142 7.62 3.76 -21.64
CA ILE A 142 8.55 4.30 -20.63
C ILE A 142 9.84 4.82 -21.29
N ASN A 143 10.45 4.03 -22.18
CA ASN A 143 11.66 4.45 -22.90
C ASN A 143 11.44 5.72 -23.74
N PHE A 144 10.27 5.88 -24.37
CA PHE A 144 9.93 7.10 -25.09
C PHE A 144 9.83 8.29 -24.15
N ALA A 145 9.16 8.14 -23.00
CA ALA A 145 9.05 9.18 -21.99
C ALA A 145 10.43 9.61 -21.46
N ILE A 146 11.32 8.66 -21.11
CA ILE A 146 12.71 8.94 -20.73
C ILE A 146 13.43 9.73 -21.83
N GLY A 147 13.22 9.35 -23.09
CA GLY A 147 13.81 10.01 -24.25
C GLY A 147 13.37 11.47 -24.42
N ARG A 148 12.11 11.79 -24.09
CA ARG A 148 11.52 13.15 -24.21
C ARG A 148 11.81 14.03 -23.00
N VAL A 149 11.73 13.48 -21.79
CA VAL A 149 11.94 14.23 -20.55
C VAL A 149 13.42 14.53 -20.33
N TYR A 150 14.29 13.52 -20.42
CA TYR A 150 15.72 13.66 -20.13
C TYR A 150 16.57 13.96 -21.39
N THR A 151 16.08 14.82 -22.27
CA THR A 151 16.83 15.21 -23.47
C THR A 151 18.09 16.01 -23.12
N ARG A 152 19.05 16.08 -24.05
CA ARG A 152 20.21 16.96 -23.92
C ARG A 152 19.83 18.43 -23.75
N LYS A 153 18.71 18.87 -24.33
CA LYS A 153 18.19 20.25 -24.20
C LYS A 153 17.72 20.56 -22.78
N ASN A 154 17.26 19.55 -22.05
CA ASN A 154 16.83 19.65 -20.67
C ASN A 154 17.98 19.36 -19.69
N GLY A 155 19.24 19.30 -20.13
CA GLY A 155 20.39 18.98 -19.29
C GLY A 155 20.65 17.48 -19.08
N GLY A 156 19.87 16.60 -19.72
CA GLY A 156 20.02 15.15 -19.59
C GLY A 156 21.31 14.63 -20.23
N THR A 157 22.07 13.82 -19.50
CA THR A 157 23.30 13.20 -20.00
C THR A 157 23.00 11.87 -20.72
N LYS A 158 23.88 11.47 -21.64
CA LYS A 158 23.77 10.17 -22.32
C LYS A 158 23.87 9.01 -21.31
N LEU A 159 24.83 9.10 -20.39
CA LEU A 159 25.06 8.09 -19.36
C LEU A 159 23.85 7.95 -18.43
N GLY A 160 23.33 9.07 -17.90
CA GLY A 160 22.16 9.02 -17.02
C GLY A 160 20.93 8.43 -17.72
N ARG A 161 20.69 8.77 -19.00
CA ARG A 161 19.63 8.11 -19.78
C ARG A 161 19.87 6.62 -19.98
N GLN A 162 21.10 6.20 -20.26
CA GLN A 162 21.45 4.78 -20.43
C GLN A 162 21.21 3.96 -19.17
N GLU A 163 21.41 4.55 -17.98
CA GLU A 163 21.12 3.88 -16.71
C GLU A 163 19.63 3.58 -16.55
N LEU A 164 18.76 4.48 -17.04
CA LEU A 164 17.29 4.39 -16.95
C LEU A 164 16.63 3.57 -18.07
N ILE A 165 17.21 3.58 -19.26
CA ILE A 165 16.63 2.91 -20.43
C ILE A 165 16.50 1.39 -20.16
N ILE A 166 15.33 0.87 -20.49
CA ILE A 166 15.04 -0.56 -20.51
C ILE A 166 15.55 -1.11 -21.84
N GLU A 167 16.60 -1.92 -21.78
CA GLU A 167 17.28 -2.40 -22.99
C GLU A 167 16.36 -3.28 -23.86
N LYS A 168 16.34 -2.99 -25.16
CA LYS A 168 15.50 -3.75 -26.12
C LYS A 168 15.81 -5.24 -26.15
N MET A 169 17.07 -5.59 -25.87
CA MET A 169 17.51 -6.98 -25.82
C MET A 169 16.79 -7.78 -24.74
N LEU A 170 16.39 -7.17 -23.62
CA LEU A 170 15.75 -7.88 -22.51
C LEU A 170 14.37 -8.41 -22.90
N TYR A 171 13.49 -7.56 -23.44
CA TYR A 171 12.14 -8.01 -23.81
C TYR A 171 12.12 -8.85 -25.10
N ASN A 172 13.08 -8.65 -26.02
CA ASN A 172 13.25 -9.54 -27.17
C ASN A 172 13.69 -10.94 -26.72
N ALA A 173 14.71 -11.03 -25.86
CA ALA A 173 15.19 -12.29 -25.31
C ALA A 173 14.12 -13.00 -24.47
N LEU A 174 13.25 -12.24 -23.80
CA LEU A 174 12.09 -12.77 -23.08
C LEU A 174 11.08 -13.43 -24.04
N SER A 175 10.75 -12.78 -25.15
CA SER A 175 9.88 -13.36 -26.18
C SER A 175 10.48 -14.64 -26.77
N ASP A 176 11.79 -14.65 -27.05
CA ASP A 176 12.48 -15.83 -27.57
C ASP A 176 12.48 -16.99 -26.55
N ALA A 177 12.75 -16.69 -25.27
CA ALA A 177 12.74 -17.67 -24.19
C ALA A 177 11.34 -18.28 -24.00
N LEU A 178 10.28 -17.49 -24.19
CA LEU A 178 8.89 -17.97 -24.16
C LEU A 178 8.59 -18.97 -25.28
N VAL A 179 9.05 -18.69 -26.50
CA VAL A 179 8.89 -19.59 -27.65
C VAL A 179 9.63 -20.91 -27.39
N GLN A 180 10.83 -20.83 -26.80
CA GLN A 180 11.64 -21.99 -26.44
C GLN A 180 11.10 -22.77 -25.22
N GLY A 181 10.21 -22.18 -24.42
CA GLY A 181 9.72 -22.77 -23.18
C GLY A 181 10.76 -22.83 -22.06
N ASP A 182 11.81 -22.01 -22.13
CA ASP A 182 12.89 -21.97 -21.15
C ASP A 182 12.48 -21.12 -19.93
N LYS A 183 11.86 -21.78 -18.95
CA LYS A 183 11.34 -21.14 -17.72
C LYS A 183 12.41 -20.39 -16.93
N VAL A 184 13.63 -20.95 -16.86
CA VAL A 184 14.74 -20.33 -16.10
C VAL A 184 15.15 -19.03 -16.77
N LYS A 185 15.29 -19.02 -18.09
CA LYS A 185 15.63 -17.82 -18.85
C LYS A 185 14.51 -16.79 -18.85
N ILE A 186 13.24 -17.21 -18.92
CA ILE A 186 12.09 -16.32 -18.76
C ILE A 186 12.17 -15.61 -17.40
N LEU A 187 12.34 -16.38 -16.32
CA LEU A 187 12.41 -15.83 -14.96
C LEU A 187 13.60 -14.86 -14.80
N ASP A 188 14.77 -15.20 -15.33
CA ASP A 188 15.95 -14.32 -15.33
C ASP A 188 15.67 -13.00 -16.08
N MET A 189 15.10 -13.06 -17.29
CA MET A 189 14.78 -11.86 -18.08
C MET A 189 13.73 -10.99 -17.39
N VAL A 190 12.67 -11.59 -16.82
CA VAL A 190 11.63 -10.84 -16.10
C VAL A 190 12.19 -10.19 -14.84
N ASN A 191 13.04 -10.89 -14.07
CA ASN A 191 13.69 -10.30 -12.90
C ASN A 191 14.62 -9.13 -13.27
N LYS A 192 15.33 -9.21 -14.40
CA LYS A 192 16.15 -8.11 -14.91
C LYS A 192 15.29 -6.91 -15.30
N LEU A 193 14.17 -7.13 -16.00
CA LEU A 193 13.20 -6.07 -16.34
C LEU A 193 12.62 -5.44 -15.08
N HIS A 194 12.16 -6.25 -14.14
CA HIS A 194 11.61 -5.80 -12.86
C HIS A 194 12.62 -4.96 -12.06
N THR A 195 13.88 -5.40 -12.00
CA THR A 195 14.96 -4.63 -11.36
C THR A 195 15.19 -3.30 -12.06
N LYS A 196 15.17 -3.27 -13.40
CA LYS A 196 15.30 -2.03 -14.18
C LYS A 196 14.12 -1.09 -13.97
N LEU A 197 12.90 -1.59 -13.91
CA LEU A 197 11.70 -0.80 -13.60
C LEU A 197 11.80 -0.19 -12.19
N LYS A 198 12.18 -0.97 -11.18
CA LYS A 198 12.38 -0.47 -9.80
C LYS A 198 13.42 0.65 -9.69
N ARG A 199 14.40 0.73 -10.60
CA ARG A 199 15.34 1.86 -10.62
C ARG A 199 14.66 3.20 -10.91
N LEU A 200 13.48 3.22 -11.53
CA LEU A 200 12.70 4.44 -11.74
C LEU A 200 12.09 4.98 -10.43
N GLU A 201 12.07 4.20 -9.36
CA GLU A 201 11.66 4.64 -8.03
C GLU A 201 12.79 5.32 -7.24
N LEU A 202 14.02 5.26 -7.75
CA LEU A 202 15.16 5.98 -7.17
C LEU A 202 15.01 7.48 -7.39
N ARG A 203 15.65 8.26 -6.52
CA ARG A 203 15.66 9.72 -6.66
C ARG A 203 16.54 10.11 -7.83
N GLU A 204 16.18 11.19 -8.51
CA GLU A 204 16.98 11.67 -9.65
C GLU A 204 18.44 11.95 -9.27
N ARG A 205 18.69 12.52 -8.07
CA ARG A 205 20.05 12.78 -7.58
C ARG A 205 20.89 11.50 -7.40
N ASP A 206 20.27 10.35 -7.19
CA ASP A 206 20.98 9.08 -6.99
C ASP A 206 21.47 8.50 -8.34
N ILE A 207 20.85 8.91 -9.46
CA ILE A 207 21.22 8.48 -10.82
C ILE A 207 22.05 9.53 -11.54
N PHE A 208 21.64 10.79 -11.47
CA PHE A 208 22.28 11.89 -12.19
C PHE A 208 23.31 12.64 -11.34
N GLY A 209 23.37 12.40 -10.03
CA GLY A 209 24.19 13.19 -9.12
C GLY A 209 23.71 14.64 -9.06
N LYS A 210 24.66 15.57 -8.98
CA LYS A 210 24.37 17.00 -9.16
C LYS A 210 24.12 17.26 -10.64
N SER A 211 22.85 17.38 -11.02
CA SER A 211 22.45 17.54 -12.42
C SER A 211 22.01 18.97 -12.72
N ASP A 212 22.41 19.49 -13.89
CA ASP A 212 21.94 20.77 -14.41
C ASP A 212 20.63 20.58 -15.22
N LEU A 213 19.73 19.73 -14.73
CA LEU A 213 18.46 19.49 -15.39
C LEU A 213 17.60 20.75 -15.37
N GLN A 214 17.10 21.15 -16.54
CA GLN A 214 16.35 22.39 -16.75
C GLN A 214 15.10 22.12 -17.58
N ASN A 215 14.12 23.04 -17.50
CA ASN A 215 12.88 23.00 -18.29
C ASN A 215 12.03 21.74 -18.07
N ILE A 216 12.15 21.11 -16.90
CA ILE A 216 11.30 20.02 -16.43
C ILE A 216 10.79 20.34 -15.03
N LYS A 217 9.54 19.95 -14.73
CA LYS A 217 8.92 20.04 -13.42
C LYS A 217 9.51 18.98 -12.49
N ARG A 218 10.29 19.42 -11.50
CA ARG A 218 10.95 18.58 -10.49
C ARG A 218 11.42 19.43 -9.32
N ASP A 219 11.79 18.79 -8.23
CA ASP A 219 12.64 19.37 -7.19
C ASP A 219 14.04 19.69 -7.76
N PRO A 220 14.52 20.95 -7.70
CA PRO A 220 15.87 21.33 -8.10
C PRO A 220 16.98 20.50 -7.44
N GLU A 221 16.79 20.06 -6.20
CA GLU A 221 17.75 19.22 -5.46
C GLU A 221 17.73 17.74 -5.91
N GLY A 222 16.77 17.35 -6.75
CA GLY A 222 16.65 16.00 -7.29
C GLY A 222 16.16 14.97 -6.27
N ASN A 223 15.34 15.40 -5.31
CA ASN A 223 14.73 14.52 -4.32
C ASN A 223 13.54 13.73 -4.87
N ASP A 224 12.95 14.19 -5.97
CA ASP A 224 11.85 13.49 -6.64
C ASP A 224 12.32 12.15 -7.23
N LYS A 225 11.41 11.19 -7.24
CA LYS A 225 11.65 9.91 -7.93
C LYS A 225 11.61 10.15 -9.44
N ILE A 226 12.42 9.39 -10.16
CA ILE A 226 12.47 9.46 -11.62
C ILE A 226 11.10 9.22 -12.24
N ILE A 227 10.33 8.24 -11.75
CA ILE A 227 9.00 7.94 -12.28
C ILE A 227 8.03 9.11 -12.10
N ASP A 228 8.05 9.79 -10.96
CA ASP A 228 7.19 10.94 -10.67
C ASP A 228 7.53 12.10 -11.62
N VAL A 229 8.82 12.31 -11.87
CA VAL A 229 9.31 13.33 -12.80
C VAL A 229 8.88 13.03 -14.23
N LEU A 230 8.93 11.76 -14.66
CA LEU A 230 8.42 11.37 -15.97
C LEU A 230 6.91 11.66 -16.09
N ILE A 231 6.11 11.30 -15.08
CA ILE A 231 4.65 11.52 -15.06
C ILE A 231 4.31 13.02 -15.12
N MET A 232 5.07 13.88 -14.43
CA MET A 232 4.80 15.32 -14.42
C MET A 232 5.15 16.04 -15.73
N ASN A 233 6.02 15.46 -16.55
CA ASN A 233 6.63 16.12 -17.71
C ASN A 233 6.27 15.52 -19.06
N ASP A 234 5.61 14.37 -19.09
CA ASP A 234 5.19 13.70 -20.32
C ASP A 234 3.66 13.63 -20.42
N SER A 235 3.13 13.78 -21.62
CA SER A 235 1.67 13.72 -21.86
C SER A 235 1.13 12.31 -22.00
N ASP A 236 2.01 11.33 -22.26
CA ASP A 236 1.62 9.92 -22.35
C ASP A 236 1.30 9.37 -20.95
N PRO A 237 0.51 8.29 -20.84
CA PRO A 237 0.12 7.71 -19.54
C PRO A 237 1.28 6.90 -18.91
N VAL A 238 2.38 7.57 -18.55
CA VAL A 238 3.60 6.93 -18.02
C VAL A 238 3.33 6.14 -16.75
N HIS A 239 2.45 6.65 -15.88
CA HIS A 239 2.03 5.94 -14.67
C HIS A 239 1.42 4.57 -15.01
N ASP A 240 0.56 4.51 -16.02
CA ASP A 240 -0.13 3.28 -16.41
C ASP A 240 0.85 2.30 -17.05
N TYR A 241 1.80 2.78 -17.87
CA TYR A 241 2.88 1.93 -18.39
C TYR A 241 3.74 1.35 -17.26
N TYR A 242 4.13 2.17 -16.28
CA TYR A 242 4.97 1.70 -15.17
C TYR A 242 4.26 0.68 -14.29
N THR A 243 3.04 1.00 -13.85
CA THR A 243 2.25 0.12 -12.99
C THR A 243 1.87 -1.18 -13.71
N GLY A 244 1.47 -1.10 -14.99
CA GLY A 244 1.19 -2.27 -15.83
C GLY A 244 2.42 -3.16 -16.03
N ALA A 245 3.59 -2.59 -16.30
CA ALA A 245 4.83 -3.34 -16.45
C ALA A 245 5.26 -4.04 -15.15
N MET A 246 5.17 -3.34 -14.01
CA MET A 246 5.51 -3.90 -12.69
C MET A 246 4.60 -5.06 -12.32
N GLN A 247 3.28 -4.86 -12.41
CA GLN A 247 2.29 -5.90 -12.15
C GLN A 247 2.49 -7.11 -13.05
N THR A 248 2.73 -6.88 -14.35
CA THR A 248 2.98 -7.97 -15.31
C THR A 248 4.23 -8.77 -14.95
N CYS A 249 5.32 -8.11 -14.51
CA CYS A 249 6.51 -8.83 -14.05
C CYS A 249 6.21 -9.74 -12.85
N GLU A 250 5.51 -9.22 -11.85
CA GLU A 250 5.12 -9.98 -10.65
C GLU A 250 4.21 -11.16 -11.01
N GLU A 251 3.19 -10.95 -11.84
CA GLU A 251 2.28 -11.99 -12.30
C GLU A 251 3.03 -13.10 -13.05
N ILE A 252 3.98 -12.76 -13.92
CA ILE A 252 4.78 -13.77 -14.64
C ILE A 252 5.68 -14.54 -13.66
N ILE A 253 6.38 -13.87 -12.74
CA ILE A 253 7.25 -14.51 -11.74
C ILE A 253 6.47 -15.51 -10.89
N GLU A 254 5.26 -15.16 -10.46
CA GLU A 254 4.42 -16.01 -9.62
C GLU A 254 3.82 -17.23 -10.35
N ASN A 255 3.60 -17.11 -11.67
CA ASN A 255 2.92 -18.14 -12.46
C ASN A 255 3.88 -19.01 -13.29
N ILE A 256 5.11 -18.57 -13.57
CA ILE A 256 6.01 -19.30 -14.47
C ILE A 256 6.39 -20.69 -13.94
N ASN A 257 6.43 -20.86 -12.61
CA ASN A 257 6.71 -22.15 -11.97
C ASN A 257 5.49 -23.11 -11.97
N LYS A 258 4.30 -22.62 -12.32
CA LYS A 258 3.04 -23.39 -12.32
C LYS A 258 2.63 -23.86 -13.72
N ILE A 259 3.27 -23.33 -14.75
CA ILE A 259 3.29 -23.86 -16.12
C ILE A 259 4.42 -24.88 -16.17
#